data_AF-F2NLP0-F1
#
_entry.id   AF-F2NLP0-F1
#
_cell.length_a   1.000
_cell.length_b   1.000
_cell.length_c   1.000
_cell.angle_alpha   90.00
_cell.angle_beta   90.00
_cell.angle_gamma   90.00
#
_symmetry.space_group_name_H-M   'P 1'
#
loop_
_entity.id
_entity.type
_entity.pdbx_description
1 polymer ?
#
loop_
_entity_poly.entity_id
_entity_poly.type
_entity_poly.pdbx_seq_one_letter_code
_entity_poly.pdbx_strand_id
1 'polypeptide(L)' 'MPAARHLDAAALAALRQEPLEPKALLKRLRRRWPGLTLPSVLASLVRLNRRGLLERLPDGRYRARDQ' A
#
# COMPACT_ATOMS: atom_id res chain seq x y z
N MET A 1 -4.49 18.68 1.35
CA MET A 1 -4.42 17.55 2.29
C MET A 1 -3.23 16.63 1.95
N PRO A 2 -2.06 16.78 2.59
CA PRO A 2 -0.82 16.08 2.22
C PRO A 2 -0.72 14.61 2.70
N ALA A 3 -1.42 14.20 3.77
CA ALA A 3 -1.22 12.88 4.39
C ALA A 3 -1.58 11.69 3.49
N ALA A 4 -2.67 11.78 2.71
CA ALA A 4 -3.11 10.69 1.83
C ALA A 4 -2.11 10.41 0.69
N ARG A 5 -1.47 11.46 0.16
CA ARG A 5 -0.47 11.34 -0.92
C ARG A 5 0.81 10.66 -0.41
N HIS A 6 1.21 10.93 0.84
CA HIS A 6 2.34 10.26 1.47
C HIS A 6 2.05 8.78 1.75
N LEU A 7 0.83 8.43 2.13
CA LEU A 7 0.43 7.04 2.35
C LEU A 7 0.50 6.22 1.05
N ASP A 8 -0.03 6.75 -0.05
CA ASP A 8 0.01 6.10 -1.36
C ASP A 8 1.46 5.86 -1.81
N ALA A 9 2.32 6.88 -1.68
CA ALA A 9 3.74 6.77 -2.03
C ALA A 9 4.49 5.75 -1.15
N ALA A 10 4.24 5.74 0.16
CA ALA A 10 4.88 4.80 1.07
C ALA A 10 4.36 3.36 0.88
N ALA A 11 3.08 3.20 0.58
CA ALA A 11 2.50 1.91 0.21
C ALA A 11 3.17 1.38 -1.07
N LEU A 12 3.27 2.21 -2.10
CA LEU A 12 3.92 1.84 -3.36
C LEU A 12 5.40 1.48 -3.16
N ALA A 13 6.15 2.29 -2.40
CA ALA A 13 7.56 2.04 -2.12
C ALA A 13 7.81 0.74 -1.33
N ALA A 14 6.91 0.39 -0.42
CA ALA A 14 6.97 -0.89 0.29
C ALA A 14 6.67 -2.07 -0.65
N LEU A 15 5.68 -1.92 -1.53
CA LEU A 15 5.26 -2.97 -2.48
C LEU A 15 6.20 -3.14 -3.69
N ARG A 16 7.06 -2.14 -3.95
CA ARG A 16 8.16 -2.23 -4.93
C ARG A 16 9.30 -3.13 -4.43
N GLN A 17 9.56 -3.11 -3.12
CA GLN A 17 10.62 -3.95 -2.52
C GLN A 17 10.23 -5.42 -2.50
N GLU A 18 8.99 -5.71 -2.12
CA GLU A 18 8.48 -7.06 -2.04
C GLU A 18 6.93 -7.08 -2.14
N PRO A 19 6.31 -8.17 -2.63
CA PRO A 19 4.87 -8.30 -2.60
C PRO A 19 4.37 -8.47 -1.16
N LEU A 20 3.50 -7.57 -0.70
CA LEU A 20 2.99 -7.59 0.68
C LEU A 20 1.47 -7.74 0.72
N GLU A 21 1.01 -8.43 1.76
CA GLU A 21 -0.40 -8.41 2.15
C GLU A 21 -0.77 -7.09 2.83
N PRO A 22 -2.06 -6.67 2.80
CA PRO A 22 -2.50 -5.43 3.45
C PRO A 22 -2.15 -5.34 4.93
N LYS A 23 -2.22 -6.46 5.66
CA LYS A 23 -1.86 -6.52 7.10
C LYS A 23 -0.36 -6.32 7.33
N ALA A 24 0.48 -6.95 6.51
CA ALA A 24 1.93 -6.79 6.58
C ALA A 24 2.34 -5.35 6.22
N LEU A 25 1.71 -4.79 5.19
CA LEU A 25 1.89 -3.40 4.80
C LEU A 25 1.50 -2.43 5.92
N LEU A 26 0.33 -2.64 6.54
CA LEU A 26 -0.10 -1.88 7.72
C LEU A 26 0.95 -1.94 8.83
N LYS A 27 1.44 -3.14 9.19
CA LYS A 27 2.45 -3.30 10.25
C LYS A 27 3.72 -2.51 9.96
N ARG A 28 4.17 -2.48 8.70
CA ARG A 28 5.36 -1.73 8.25
C ARG A 28 5.12 -0.22 8.30
N LEU A 29 3.99 0.25 7.79
CA LEU A 29 3.64 1.67 7.77
C LEU A 29 3.31 2.22 9.16
N ARG A 30 2.75 1.40 10.05
CA ARG A 30 2.39 1.79 11.41
C ARG A 30 3.60 2.17 12.26
N ARG A 31 4.82 1.72 11.90
CA ARG A 31 6.07 2.20 12.52
C ARG A 31 6.33 3.69 12.26
N ARG A 32 5.94 4.21 11.10
CA ARG A 32 6.06 5.63 10.73
C ARG A 32 4.80 6.43 11.07
N TRP A 33 3.64 5.79 11.03
CA TRP A 33 2.35 6.40 11.32
C TRP A 33 1.57 5.56 12.32
N PRO A 34 1.77 5.78 13.63
CA PRO A 34 1.14 4.96 14.67
C PRO A 34 -0.39 5.01 14.64
N GLY A 35 -0.99 6.07 14.09
CA GLY A 35 -2.44 6.22 13.89
C GLY A 35 -3.00 5.59 12.61
N LEU A 36 -2.19 4.86 11.84
CA LEU A 36 -2.65 4.26 10.59
C LEU A 36 -3.58 3.07 10.87
N THR A 37 -4.70 3.03 10.16
CA THR A 37 -5.70 1.95 10.28
C THR A 37 -5.72 1.07 9.04
N LEU A 38 -6.19 -0.17 9.19
CA LEU A 38 -6.34 -1.10 8.07
C LEU A 38 -7.24 -0.53 6.94
N PRO A 39 -8.40 0.11 7.23
CA PRO A 39 -9.21 0.76 6.20
C PRO A 39 -8.45 1.81 5.40
N SER A 40 -7.59 2.61 6.03
CA SER A 40 -6.78 3.62 5.33
C SER A 40 -5.80 2.97 4.34
N VAL A 41 -5.14 1.88 4.74
CA VAL A 41 -4.25 1.11 3.87
C VAL A 41 -5.02 0.50 2.71
N LEU A 42 -6.17 -0.13 2.98
CA LEU A 42 -7.02 -0.72 1.94
C LEU A 42 -7.49 0.34 0.94
N ALA A 43 -7.91 1.52 1.40
CA ALA A 43 -8.31 2.62 0.54
C ALA A 43 -7.16 3.07 -0.39
N SER A 44 -5.93 3.12 0.12
CA SER A 44 -4.74 3.42 -0.68
C SER A 44 -4.43 2.32 -1.70
N LEU A 45 -4.49 1.05 -1.30
CA LEU A 45 -4.30 -0.08 -2.22
C LEU A 45 -5.33 -0.06 -3.35
N VAL A 46 -6.61 0.19 -3.03
CA VAL A 46 -7.68 0.29 -4.04
C VAL A 46 -7.42 1.45 -5.00
N ARG A 47 -7.02 2.63 -4.50
CA ARG A 47 -6.68 3.77 -5.36
C ARG A 47 -5.50 3.48 -6.28
N LEU A 48 -4.43 2.90 -5.76
CA LEU A 48 -3.23 2.58 -6.53
C LEU A 48 -3.51 1.47 -7.57
N ASN A 49 -4.30 0.46 -7.20
CA ASN A 49 -4.74 -0.59 -8.12
C ASN A 49 -5.62 -0.03 -9.25
N ARG A 50 -6.56 0.88 -8.94
CA ARG A 50 -7.36 1.57 -9.96
C ARG A 50 -6.53 2.42 -10.92
N ARG A 51 -5.37 2.91 -10.50
CA ARG A 51 -4.41 3.65 -11.34
C ARG A 51 -3.52 2.73 -12.18
N GLY A 52 -3.66 1.40 -12.05
CA GLY A 52 -2.79 0.43 -12.71
C GLY A 52 -1.38 0.37 -12.13
N LEU A 53 -1.15 0.95 -10.95
CA LEU A 53 0.17 1.01 -10.29
C LEU A 53 0.44 -0.22 -9.41
N LEU A 54 -0.59 -1.02 -9.12
CA LEU A 54 -0.45 -2.27 -8.38
C LEU A 54 -0.96 -3.43 -9.23
N GLU A 55 -0.43 -4.60 -8.94
CA GLU A 55 -0.90 -5.89 -9.43
C GLU A 55 -1.29 -6.74 -8.23
N ARG A 56 -2.51 -7.29 -8.26
CA ARG A 56 -2.99 -8.20 -7.23
C ARG A 56 -2.63 -9.62 -7.63
N LEU A 57 -1.80 -10.27 -6.83
CA LEU A 57 -1.41 -11.66 -7.00
C LEU A 57 -2.57 -12.60 -6.58
N PRO A 58 -2.65 -13.81 -7.17
CA PRO A 58 -3.69 -14.79 -6.81
C PRO A 58 -3.68 -15.13 -5.32
N ASP A 59 -2.52 -15.02 -4.67
CA ASP A 59 -2.29 -15.31 -3.25
C ASP A 59 -2.86 -14.21 -2.32
N GLY A 60 -3.50 -13.17 -2.85
CA GLY A 60 -4.04 -12.05 -2.06
C GLY A 60 -3.01 -10.96 -1.70
N ARG A 61 -1.77 -11.10 -2.18
CA ARG A 61 -0.70 -10.10 -2.04
C ARG A 61 -0.83 -9.01 -3.10
N TYR A 62 -0.36 -7.82 -2.78
CA TYR A 62 -0.22 -6.73 -3.74
C TYR A 62 1.26 -6.59 -4.09
N ARG A 63 1.55 -6.30 -5.35
CA ARG A 63 2.88 -5.95 -5.85
C ARG A 63 2.78 -4.61 -6.56
N ALA A 64 3.78 -3.74 -6.41
CA ALA A 64 3.83 -2.54 -7.23
C ALA A 64 4.25 -2.90 -8.67
N ARG A 65 3.54 -2.33 -9.65
CA ARG A 65 4.01 -2.30 -11.03
C ARG A 65 5.01 -1.16 -11.15
N ASP A 66 6.22 -1.51 -11.57
CA ASP A 66 7.21 -0.53 -12.02
C ASP A 66 6.73 0.01 -13.38
N GLN A 67 6.17 1.22 -13.37
CA GLN A 67 6.12 2.09 -14.54
C GLN A 67 7.41 2.90 -14.62
#